data_AF-A0A7H4PJP4-F1
#
_entry.id   AF-A0A7H4PJP4-F1
#
_cell.length_a   1.000
_cell.length_b   1.000
_cell.length_c   1.000
_cell.angle_alpha   90.00
_cell.angle_beta   90.00
_cell.angle_gamma   90.00
#
_symmetry.space_group_name_H-M   'P 1'
#
loop_
_entity.id
_entity.type
_entity.pdbx_description
1 polymer ?
#
loop_
_entity_poly.entity_id
_entity_poly.type
_entity_poly.pdbx_seq_one_letter_code
_entity_poly.pdbx_strand_id
1 'polypeptide(L)'
;MTSSSSSSENTRKLRLGLFVQPLGHHVSGWRLTENLGSPTDIDWLTWIARKAEAGKFDMFFIGDALATSVYRLPSTMARLEPLTLLSALAVQTRHIGLAATASTTFSDPFNLARSFSSLDHISRGRAAWNVVTSFSTDVGA
;
A
#
# COMPACT_ATOMS: atom_id res chain seq x y z
N MET A 1 -4.69 -49.54 -26.91
CA MET A 1 -3.83 -48.45 -26.38
C MET A 1 -4.72 -47.25 -26.12
N THR A 2 -5.22 -47.13 -24.89
CA THR A 2 -6.03 -45.99 -24.45
C THR A 2 -5.09 -44.92 -23.93
N SER A 3 -4.99 -43.80 -24.65
CA SER A 3 -4.28 -42.61 -24.19
C SER A 3 -5.11 -41.93 -23.11
N SER A 4 -4.69 -42.06 -21.85
CA SER A 4 -5.19 -41.26 -20.75
C SER A 4 -4.61 -39.84 -20.88
N SER A 5 -5.45 -38.88 -21.23
CA SER A 5 -5.10 -37.46 -21.11
C SER A 5 -5.22 -37.08 -19.64
N SER A 6 -4.09 -36.73 -19.01
CA SER A 6 -4.08 -36.19 -17.65
C SER A 6 -4.54 -34.74 -17.71
N SER A 7 -5.77 -34.47 -17.27
CA SER A 7 -6.20 -33.11 -16.94
C SER A 7 -5.40 -32.63 -15.73
N SER A 8 -4.43 -31.73 -15.92
CA SER A 8 -3.83 -31.02 -14.79
C SER A 8 -4.92 -30.21 -14.10
N GLU A 9 -5.28 -30.55 -12.86
CA GLU A 9 -6.20 -29.72 -12.08
C GLU A 9 -5.60 -28.33 -11.90
N ASN A 10 -6.25 -27.33 -12.49
CA ASN A 10 -5.80 -25.95 -12.46
C ASN A 10 -6.07 -25.37 -11.05
N THR A 11 -5.16 -25.64 -10.10
CA THR A 11 -5.29 -25.16 -8.71
C THR A 11 -5.15 -23.65 -8.67
N ARG A 12 -6.29 -22.95 -8.64
CA ARG A 12 -6.34 -21.49 -8.48
C ARG A 12 -5.72 -21.09 -7.14
N LYS A 13 -4.84 -20.09 -7.16
CA LYS A 13 -4.29 -19.46 -5.95
C LYS A 13 -5.04 -18.18 -5.62
N LEU A 14 -5.33 -17.98 -4.34
CA LEU A 14 -5.85 -16.72 -3.84
C LEU A 14 -4.74 -15.66 -3.91
N ARG A 15 -5.10 -14.45 -4.34
CA ARG A 15 -4.21 -13.29 -4.29
C ARG A 15 -4.38 -12.56 -2.98
N LEU A 16 -3.28 -12.23 -2.31
CA LEU A 16 -3.28 -11.62 -0.99
C LEU A 16 -2.73 -10.19 -1.05
N GLY A 17 -3.58 -9.22 -0.73
CA GLY A 17 -3.19 -7.82 -0.55
C GLY A 17 -3.17 -7.45 0.92
N LEU A 18 -2.08 -6.79 1.36
CA LEU A 18 -1.97 -6.23 2.70
C LEU A 18 -2.38 -4.77 2.64
N PHE A 19 -3.54 -4.43 3.20
CA PHE A 19 -3.91 -3.04 3.43
C PHE A 19 -3.24 -2.55 4.72
N VAL A 20 -2.35 -1.57 4.60
CA VAL A 20 -1.47 -1.15 5.68
C VAL A 20 -2.05 0.05 6.41
N GLN A 21 -2.32 -0.14 7.69
CA GLN A 21 -2.29 0.91 8.69
C GLN A 21 -1.09 0.62 9.60
N PRO A 22 -0.11 1.54 9.76
CA PRO A 22 1.17 1.21 10.38
C PRO A 22 1.07 0.66 11.80
N LEU A 23 0.02 1.02 12.55
CA LEU A 23 -0.25 0.54 13.91
C LEU A 23 -1.44 -0.43 13.98
N GLY A 24 -1.81 -1.02 12.84
CA GLY A 24 -2.98 -1.89 12.70
C GLY A 24 -4.30 -1.15 12.51
N HIS A 25 -5.32 -1.90 12.08
CA HIS A 25 -6.67 -1.38 11.77
C HIS A 25 -7.58 -1.22 12.98
N HIS A 26 -7.18 -1.78 14.12
CA HIS A 26 -7.98 -1.65 15.34
C HIS A 26 -7.90 -0.21 15.84
N VAL A 27 -9.03 0.39 16.20
CA VAL A 27 -9.12 1.81 16.60
C VAL A 27 -8.23 2.16 17.80
N SER A 28 -7.98 1.18 18.67
CA SER A 28 -7.10 1.30 19.83
C SER A 28 -5.76 0.57 19.65
N GLY A 29 -5.43 0.11 18.44
CA GLY A 29 -4.20 -0.66 18.15
C GLY A 29 -2.92 0.10 18.51
N TRP A 30 -2.94 1.43 18.38
CA TRP A 30 -1.85 2.32 18.78
C TRP A 30 -1.50 2.28 20.27
N ARG A 31 -2.38 1.74 21.12
CA ARG A 31 -2.17 1.64 22.58
C ARG A 31 -1.37 0.40 22.99
N LEU A 32 -1.08 -0.50 22.05
CA LEU A 32 -0.20 -1.64 22.33
C LEU A 32 1.17 -1.12 22.77
N THR A 33 1.61 -1.56 23.95
CA THR A 33 2.88 -1.18 24.58
C THR A 33 4.06 -2.05 24.13
N GLU A 34 3.77 -3.10 23.36
CA GLU A 34 4.80 -3.81 22.60
C GLU A 34 5.47 -2.82 21.63
N ASN A 35 6.74 -3.04 21.32
CA ASN A 35 7.60 -2.09 20.61
C ASN A 35 7.20 -1.96 19.11
N LEU A 36 6.01 -1.40 18.86
CA LEU A 36 5.54 -0.99 17.55
C LEU A 36 6.31 0.27 17.14
N GLY A 37 6.67 0.36 15.85
CA GLY A 37 7.26 1.60 15.30
C GLY A 37 6.24 2.73 15.20
N SER A 38 6.59 3.81 14.51
CA SER A 38 5.69 4.95 14.26
C SER A 38 5.07 4.89 12.86
N PRO A 39 3.87 5.46 12.62
CA PRO A 39 3.33 5.68 11.28
C PRO A 39 4.24 6.43 10.30
N THR A 40 5.23 7.16 10.81
CA THR A 40 6.22 7.91 10.04
C THR A 40 7.62 7.31 10.08
N ASP A 41 7.80 6.17 10.74
CA ASP A 41 9.08 5.46 10.83
C ASP A 41 9.27 4.57 9.60
N ILE A 42 10.27 4.91 8.78
CA ILE A 42 10.57 4.19 7.55
C ILE A 42 11.10 2.78 7.80
N ASP A 43 11.83 2.55 8.90
CA ASP A 43 12.38 1.23 9.22
C ASP A 43 11.25 0.27 9.62
N TRP A 44 10.28 0.79 10.37
CA TRP A 44 9.06 0.05 10.70
C TRP A 44 8.25 -0.32 9.44
N LEU A 45 8.02 0.64 8.55
CA LEU A 45 7.29 0.40 7.29
C LEU A 45 8.03 -0.58 6.38
N THR A 46 9.37 -0.48 6.33
CA THR A 46 10.24 -1.42 5.62
C THR A 46 10.12 -2.83 6.20
N TRP A 47 10.09 -2.95 7.53
CA TRP A 47 9.89 -4.23 8.20
C TRP A 47 8.54 -4.85 7.81
N ILE A 48 7.44 -4.09 7.84
CA ILE A 48 6.10 -4.58 7.42
C ILE A 48 6.16 -5.09 5.98
N ALA A 49 6.72 -4.30 5.06
CA ALA A 49 6.79 -4.65 3.64
C ALA A 49 7.59 -5.94 3.40
N ARG A 50 8.75 -6.09 4.06
CA ARG A 50 9.57 -7.30 3.98
C ARG A 50 8.88 -8.51 4.59
N LYS A 51 8.15 -8.34 5.69
CA LYS A 51 7.36 -9.42 6.30
C LYS A 51 6.23 -9.88 5.39
N ALA A 52 5.52 -8.95 4.75
CA ALA A 52 4.47 -9.26 3.78
C ALA A 52 5.05 -10.01 2.56
N GLU A 53 6.16 -9.54 2.01
CA GLU A 53 6.85 -10.18 0.88
C GLU A 53 7.33 -11.60 1.23
N ALA A 54 7.94 -11.79 2.40
CA ALA A 54 8.33 -13.10 2.90
C ALA A 54 7.12 -14.04 3.06
N GLY A 55 5.98 -13.49 3.49
CA GLY A 55 4.68 -14.16 3.60
C GLY A 55 3.96 -14.40 2.27
N LYS A 56 4.58 -14.08 1.12
CA LYS A 56 4.02 -14.28 -0.23
C LYS A 56 2.76 -13.45 -0.52
N PHE A 57 2.61 -12.30 0.14
CA PHE A 57 1.61 -11.33 -0.28
C PHE A 57 1.96 -10.79 -1.67
N ASP A 58 0.94 -10.64 -2.51
CA ASP A 58 1.08 -10.10 -3.86
C ASP A 58 1.22 -8.58 -3.83
N MET A 59 0.65 -7.90 -2.83
CA MET A 59 0.56 -6.43 -2.82
C MET A 59 0.64 -5.84 -1.42
N PHE A 60 1.45 -4.79 -1.28
CA PHE A 60 1.45 -3.84 -0.18
C PHE A 60 0.65 -2.62 -0.60
N PHE A 61 -0.44 -2.34 0.10
CA PHE A 61 -1.36 -1.26 -0.24
C PHE A 61 -1.44 -0.23 0.88
N ILE A 62 -1.23 1.03 0.54
CA ILE A 62 -1.41 2.15 1.45
C ILE A 62 -2.52 3.10 0.96
N GLY A 63 -3.43 3.40 1.89
CA GLY A 63 -4.51 4.36 1.68
C GLY A 63 -4.04 5.78 1.91
N ASP A 64 -4.62 6.72 1.15
CA ASP A 64 -4.37 8.14 1.28
C ASP A 64 -5.65 8.92 1.60
N ALA A 65 -5.49 10.06 2.25
CA ALA A 65 -6.51 11.08 2.44
C ALA A 65 -5.82 12.44 2.56
N LEU A 66 -6.27 13.38 1.74
CA LEU A 66 -5.68 14.70 1.59
C LEU A 66 -5.92 15.62 2.79
N ALA A 67 -6.76 15.20 3.74
CA ALA A 67 -7.06 15.93 4.95
C ALA A 67 -7.16 15.00 6.17
N THR A 68 -6.73 15.55 7.30
CA THR A 68 -6.85 14.93 8.63
C THR A 68 -7.75 15.79 9.52
N SER A 69 -8.27 15.22 10.60
CA SER A 69 -9.09 15.92 11.58
C SER A 69 -8.90 15.28 12.96
N VAL A 70 -9.29 15.99 14.02
CA VAL A 70 -9.22 15.48 15.40
C VAL A 70 -10.12 14.25 15.65
N TYR A 71 -11.02 13.95 14.71
CA TYR A 71 -11.91 12.79 14.75
C TYR A 71 -11.37 11.58 13.98
N ARG A 72 -10.20 11.69 13.33
CA ARG A 72 -9.54 10.57 12.65
C ARG A 72 -8.97 9.58 13.68
N LEU A 73 -8.76 8.35 13.24
CA LEU A 73 -8.04 7.37 14.05
C LEU A 73 -6.62 7.88 14.32
N PRO A 74 -6.12 7.85 15.57
CA PRO A 74 -4.80 8.38 15.91
C PRO A 74 -3.67 7.80 15.03
N SER A 75 -3.77 6.52 14.66
CA SER A 75 -2.81 5.82 13.80
C SER A 75 -2.78 6.29 12.34
N THR A 76 -3.75 7.09 11.90
CA THR A 76 -3.85 7.62 10.54
C THR A 76 -3.73 9.14 10.47
N MET A 77 -3.57 9.82 11.62
CA MET A 77 -3.43 11.27 11.68
C MET A 77 -2.10 11.77 11.13
N ALA A 78 -1.01 11.03 11.41
CA ALA A 78 0.32 11.29 10.87
C ALA A 78 0.75 10.10 10.01
N ARG A 79 1.16 10.35 8.77
CA ARG A 79 1.66 9.34 7.84
C ARG A 79 2.58 9.99 6.83
N LEU A 80 3.45 9.19 6.23
CA LEU A 80 4.21 9.59 5.06
C LEU A 80 3.28 9.70 3.84
N GLU A 81 3.66 10.58 2.91
CA GLU A 81 3.00 10.65 1.61
C GLU A 81 3.21 9.31 0.86
N PRO A 82 2.15 8.71 0.28
CA PRO A 82 2.21 7.35 -0.28
C PRO A 82 3.29 7.12 -1.32
N LEU A 83 3.44 7.98 -2.33
CA LEU A 83 4.34 7.72 -3.46
C LEU A 83 5.81 7.83 -3.07
N THR A 84 6.14 8.77 -2.19
CA THR A 84 7.48 8.91 -1.59
C THR A 84 7.81 7.70 -0.71
N LEU A 85 6.88 7.24 0.12
CA LEU A 85 7.04 6.01 0.90
C LEU A 85 7.25 4.80 0.00
N LEU A 86 6.37 4.56 -0.97
CA LEU A 86 6.48 3.41 -1.85
C LEU A 86 7.77 3.43 -2.69
N SER A 87 8.27 4.62 -3.05
CA SER A 87 9.57 4.77 -3.71
C SER A 87 10.72 4.29 -2.82
N ALA A 88 10.67 4.59 -1.52
CA ALA A 88 11.65 4.08 -0.55
C ALA A 88 11.52 2.56 -0.34
N LEU A 89 10.29 2.03 -0.27
CA LEU A 89 10.05 0.59 -0.12
C LEU A 89 10.39 -0.22 -1.39
N ALA A 90 10.32 0.42 -2.56
CA ALA A 90 10.63 -0.21 -3.83
C ALA A 90 12.07 -0.74 -3.89
N VAL A 91 13.03 -0.03 -3.30
CA VAL A 91 14.43 -0.48 -3.27
C VAL A 91 14.74 -1.45 -2.13
N GLN A 92 13.80 -1.64 -1.19
CA GLN A 92 13.94 -2.53 -0.03
C GLN A 92 13.21 -3.87 -0.17
N THR A 93 12.47 -4.06 -1.26
CA THR A 93 11.68 -5.25 -1.62
C THR A 93 11.97 -5.67 -3.06
N ARG A 94 11.60 -6.89 -3.45
CA ARG A 94 11.93 -7.43 -4.80
C ARG A 94 10.74 -7.83 -5.66
N HIS A 95 9.65 -8.27 -5.05
CA HIS A 95 8.54 -8.96 -5.72
C HIS A 95 7.18 -8.39 -5.37
N ILE A 96 6.97 -7.94 -4.13
CA ILE A 96 5.66 -7.45 -3.69
C ILE A 96 5.24 -6.21 -4.49
N GLY A 97 3.99 -6.19 -4.96
CA GLY A 97 3.38 -5.03 -5.61
C GLY A 97 3.24 -3.85 -4.64
N LEU A 98 3.31 -2.63 -5.17
CA LEU A 98 3.32 -1.39 -4.39
C LEU A 98 2.16 -0.51 -4.84
N ALA A 99 1.07 -0.53 -4.07
CA ALA A 99 -0.17 0.16 -4.40
C ALA A 99 -0.39 1.39 -3.51
N ALA A 100 -0.61 2.55 -4.13
CA ALA A 100 -0.99 3.78 -3.45
C ALA A 100 -2.37 4.25 -3.89
N THR A 101 -3.11 4.82 -2.94
CA THR A 101 -4.26 5.67 -3.27
C THR A 101 -3.77 7.04 -3.68
N ALA A 102 -4.33 7.58 -4.77
CA ALA A 102 -4.13 8.97 -5.14
C ALA A 102 -5.40 9.50 -5.82
N SER A 103 -5.75 10.75 -5.52
CA SER A 103 -7.00 11.37 -5.98
C SER A 103 -6.87 11.91 -7.39
N THR A 104 -7.87 11.64 -8.24
CA THR A 104 -8.03 12.32 -9.54
C THR A 104 -8.62 13.72 -9.42
N THR A 105 -9.25 14.06 -8.28
CA THR A 105 -9.92 15.34 -8.07
C THR A 105 -8.94 16.47 -7.76
N PHE A 106 -7.85 16.17 -7.06
CA PHE A 106 -6.92 17.15 -6.51
C PHE A 106 -5.49 17.02 -7.04
N SER A 107 -5.25 16.11 -7.98
CA SER A 107 -3.94 15.93 -8.62
C SER A 107 -4.00 16.36 -10.06
N ASP A 108 -3.00 17.12 -10.51
CA ASP A 108 -2.81 17.34 -11.94
C ASP A 108 -2.51 16.01 -12.64
N PRO A 109 -3.22 15.66 -13.75
CA PRO A 109 -3.06 14.37 -14.42
C PRO A 109 -1.64 14.09 -14.88
N PHE A 110 -0.90 15.11 -15.34
CA PHE A 110 0.47 14.94 -15.80
C PHE A 110 1.40 14.62 -14.64
N ASN A 111 1.29 15.35 -13.52
CA ASN A 111 2.08 15.07 -12.32
C ASN A 111 1.79 13.68 -11.74
N LEU A 112 0.53 13.26 -11.75
CA LEU A 112 0.13 11.95 -11.28
C LEU A 112 0.70 10.83 -12.15
N ALA A 113 0.55 10.95 -13.47
CA ALA A 113 1.11 10.01 -14.43
C ALA A 113 2.63 9.90 -14.29
N ARG A 114 3.33 11.05 -14.23
CA ARG A 114 4.79 11.09 -14.06
C ARG A 114 5.25 10.41 -12.76
N SER A 115 4.54 10.64 -11.66
CA SER A 115 4.90 10.07 -10.36
C SER A 115 4.71 8.56 -10.33
N PHE A 116 3.59 8.05 -10.84
CA PHE A 116 3.36 6.60 -10.95
C PHE A 116 4.30 5.93 -11.94
N SER A 117 4.58 6.54 -13.10
CA SER A 117 5.58 6.01 -14.03
C SER A 117 6.97 5.95 -13.40
N SER A 118 7.36 6.97 -12.63
CA SER A 118 8.63 6.97 -11.91
C SER A 118 8.70 5.84 -10.88
N LEU A 119 7.64 5.65 -10.09
CA LEU A 119 7.53 4.52 -9.16
C LEU A 119 7.59 3.18 -9.88
N ASP A 120 6.94 3.05 -11.03
CA ASP A 120 6.96 1.82 -11.83
C ASP A 120 8.38 1.50 -12.32
N HIS A 121 9.12 2.50 -12.82
CA HIS A 121 10.51 2.35 -13.19
C HIS A 121 11.42 1.98 -12.01
N ILE A 122 11.31 2.69 -10.87
CA ILE A 122 12.12 2.41 -9.66
C ILE A 122 11.83 1.00 -9.15
N SER A 123 10.56 0.61 -9.14
CA SER A 123 10.12 -0.68 -8.61
C SER A 123 10.29 -1.84 -9.60
N ARG A 124 10.59 -1.58 -10.87
CA ARG A 124 10.67 -2.55 -11.97
C ARG A 124 9.33 -3.21 -12.29
N GLY A 125 8.29 -2.42 -12.56
CA GLY A 125 7.00 -2.91 -13.01
C GLY A 125 6.06 -3.35 -11.88
N ARG A 126 6.23 -2.82 -10.66
CA ARG A 126 5.46 -3.22 -9.47
C ARG A 126 4.51 -2.15 -8.95
N ALA A 127 4.40 -1.01 -9.62
CA ALA A 127 3.52 0.06 -9.16
C ALA A 127 2.04 -0.27 -9.43
N ALA A 128 1.16 0.16 -8.52
CA ALA A 128 -0.28 0.09 -8.71
C ALA A 128 -0.96 1.34 -8.15
N TRP A 129 -2.05 1.75 -8.78
CA TRP A 129 -2.82 2.93 -8.40
C TRP A 129 -4.24 2.53 -8.00
N ASN A 130 -4.60 2.83 -6.75
CA ASN A 130 -5.99 2.86 -6.30
C ASN A 130 -6.60 4.23 -6.64
N VAL A 131 -7.36 4.28 -7.74
CA VAL A 131 -7.99 5.49 -8.28
C VAL A 131 -9.17 5.89 -7.40
N VAL A 132 -9.17 7.12 -6.88
CA VAL A 132 -10.29 7.65 -6.09
C VAL A 132 -10.72 9.02 -6.57
N THR A 133 -12.03 9.26 -6.56
CA THR A 133 -12.63 10.60 -6.62
C THR A 133 -12.80 11.05 -5.18
N SER A 134 -12.03 12.05 -4.74
CA SER A 134 -12.08 12.49 -3.35
C SER A 134 -13.46 13.03 -2.98
N PHE A 135 -13.98 12.65 -1.82
CA PHE A 135 -15.33 13.01 -1.36
C PHE A 135 -15.38 13.63 0.05
N SER A 136 -14.23 13.74 0.73
CA SER A 136 -14.17 14.24 2.10
C SER A 136 -14.37 15.75 2.14
N THR A 137 -15.37 16.20 2.91
CA THR A 137 -15.64 17.63 3.16
C THR A 137 -14.45 18.34 3.81
N ASP A 138 -13.65 17.61 4.59
CA ASP A 138 -12.44 18.12 5.25
C ASP A 138 -11.35 18.61 4.27
N VAL A 139 -11.43 18.26 2.97
CA VAL A 139 -10.43 18.67 1.96
C VAL A 139 -10.75 20.04 1.36
N GLY A 140 -12.01 20.50 1.46
CA GLY A 140 -12.47 21.78 0.90
C GLY A 140 -12.89 22.81 1.94
N ALA A 141 -12.64 22.54 3.23
CA ALA A 141 -12.96 23.43 4.35
C ALA A 141 -11.76 24.30 4.74
#